data_AF-A0A1V5UY04-F1
#
_entry.id   AF-A0A1V5UY04-F1
#
_cell.length_a   1.000
_cell.length_b   1.000
_cell.length_c   1.000
_cell.angle_alpha   90.00
_cell.angle_beta   90.00
_cell.angle_gamma   90.00
#
_symmetry.space_group_name_H-M   'P 1'
#
loop_
_entity.id
_entity.type
_entity.pdbx_description
1 polymer ?
#
loop_
_entity_poly.entity_id
_entity_poly.type
_entity_poly.pdbx_seq_one_letter_code
_entity_poly.pdbx_strand_id
1 'polypeptide(L)'
;MKLHRNWTMSLPLVLALSAGMSGFCADPLESAGKKKENVPPPPGERRPGPPPRGRNPHAVFFSKLTQEERAEIDKLARANDHAGLRQKMRELFLKYRPPEAKKVDELSEKYLAARTDAEKAAVKAELEKAVRIQFEKRLEFTRNNIAATEEQLARAKNDLERLKTFYQNSLKDSEKIIRERVEQMCLPKEQRKKPPRGGKPMEPPGGLPGGPPQPSAGE
;
A
#
# COMPACT_ATOMS: atom_id res chain seq x y z
N MET A 1 11.01 -29.83 31.30
CA MET A 1 10.17 -29.96 30.09
C MET A 1 10.28 -28.68 29.29
N LYS A 2 10.94 -28.71 28.12
CA LYS A 2 11.14 -27.55 27.24
C LYS A 2 10.01 -27.51 26.21
N LEU A 3 9.06 -26.60 26.38
CA LEU A 3 8.02 -26.33 25.38
C LEU A 3 8.58 -25.35 24.33
N HIS A 4 9.06 -25.91 23.22
CA HIS A 4 9.27 -25.16 21.98
C HIS A 4 7.90 -24.70 21.47
N ARG A 5 7.59 -23.41 21.65
CA ARG A 5 6.50 -22.75 20.92
C ARG A 5 6.99 -22.45 19.52
N ASN A 6 6.77 -23.39 18.62
CA ASN A 6 6.93 -23.21 17.18
C ASN A 6 5.95 -22.14 16.69
N TRP A 7 6.44 -20.92 16.48
CA TRP A 7 5.77 -19.92 15.64
C TRP A 7 6.07 -20.25 14.17
N THR A 8 5.37 -21.26 13.64
CA THR A 8 5.30 -21.47 12.19
C THR A 8 4.38 -20.40 11.61
N MET A 9 4.93 -19.23 11.25
CA MET A 9 4.30 -18.43 10.21
C MET A 9 4.69 -19.07 8.88
N SER A 10 3.75 -19.82 8.29
CA SER A 10 3.87 -20.29 6.91
C SER A 10 4.16 -19.10 6.00
N LEU A 11 5.39 -19.03 5.47
CA LEU A 11 5.66 -18.41 4.18
C LEU A 11 4.93 -19.23 3.11
N PRO A 12 4.35 -18.58 2.10
CA PRO A 12 5.05 -18.64 0.82
C PRO A 12 5.07 -17.32 0.04
N LEU A 13 6.06 -17.26 -0.85
CA LEU A 13 6.07 -16.54 -2.13
C LEU A 13 6.40 -15.03 -2.14
N VAL A 14 7.68 -14.71 -1.97
CA VAL A 14 8.30 -13.59 -2.71
C VAL A 14 9.63 -14.08 -3.25
N LEU A 15 9.62 -14.69 -4.43
CA LEU A 15 10.81 -14.89 -5.28
C LEU A 15 10.36 -15.30 -6.69
N ALA A 16 10.25 -14.33 -7.59
CA ALA A 16 10.51 -14.47 -9.01
C ALA A 16 10.33 -13.11 -9.69
N LEU A 17 11.41 -12.31 -9.78
CA LEU A 17 11.66 -11.45 -10.94
C LEU A 17 13.07 -10.86 -10.82
N SER A 18 14.08 -11.60 -11.29
CA SER A 18 15.25 -11.02 -11.94
C SER A 18 16.10 -12.10 -12.63
N ALA A 19 16.74 -11.65 -13.71
CA ALA A 19 17.81 -12.27 -14.49
C ALA A 19 17.42 -13.17 -15.67
N GLY A 20 17.70 -12.65 -16.86
CA GLY A 20 17.66 -13.35 -18.14
C GLY A 20 18.09 -12.44 -19.30
N MET A 21 19.22 -11.74 -19.14
CA MET A 21 19.95 -11.14 -20.27
C MET A 21 20.76 -12.25 -20.96
N SER A 22 20.69 -12.33 -22.30
CA SER A 22 21.86 -12.40 -23.20
C SER A 22 21.43 -12.79 -24.62
N GLY A 23 21.83 -11.98 -25.62
CA GLY A 23 21.62 -12.29 -27.03
C GLY A 23 22.21 -11.22 -27.96
N PHE A 24 23.49 -11.40 -28.24
CA PHE A 24 24.41 -10.64 -29.09
C PHE A 24 23.94 -10.48 -30.55
N CYS A 25 24.14 -9.31 -31.17
CA CYS A 25 24.71 -9.15 -32.52
C CYS A 25 24.99 -7.67 -32.85
N ALA A 26 26.16 -7.44 -33.45
CA ALA A 26 26.72 -6.17 -33.86
C ALA A 26 26.18 -5.69 -35.21
N ASP A 27 26.17 -4.37 -35.45
CA ASP A 27 27.02 -3.71 -36.45
C ASP A 27 26.96 -2.17 -36.31
N PRO A 28 28.06 -1.44 -36.58
CA PRO A 28 28.12 0.01 -36.45
C PRO A 28 27.83 0.68 -37.80
N LEU A 29 26.95 1.69 -37.81
CA LEU A 29 26.92 2.66 -38.90
C LEU A 29 26.99 4.10 -38.38
N GLU A 30 27.82 4.82 -39.10
CA GLU A 30 28.42 6.12 -38.91
C GLU A 30 27.41 7.29 -39.00
N SER A 31 27.80 8.40 -38.36
CA SER A 31 27.53 9.79 -38.78
C SER A 31 26.08 10.29 -38.84
N ALA A 32 25.73 11.16 -37.88
CA ALA A 32 25.48 12.58 -38.17
C ALA A 32 25.03 13.30 -36.90
N GLY A 33 25.83 14.26 -36.43
CA GLY A 33 25.47 15.14 -35.34
C GLY A 33 24.25 16.00 -35.71
N LYS A 34 23.20 15.92 -34.89
CA LYS A 34 22.21 16.99 -34.75
C LYS A 34 21.86 17.22 -33.29
N LYS A 35 21.79 18.51 -32.97
CA LYS A 35 21.68 19.17 -31.67
C LYS A 35 20.64 18.51 -30.77
N LYS A 36 21.01 18.26 -29.50
CA LYS A 36 20.11 17.88 -28.41
C LYS A 36 19.16 19.04 -28.13
N GLU A 37 17.99 18.99 -28.74
CA GLU A 37 16.84 19.77 -28.30
C GLU A 37 16.31 19.11 -27.02
N ASN A 38 16.22 19.89 -25.92
CA ASN A 38 15.70 19.45 -24.63
C ASN A 38 14.21 19.09 -24.78
N VAL A 39 13.92 17.84 -25.13
CA VAL A 39 12.57 17.29 -25.01
C VAL A 39 12.36 16.92 -23.54
N PRO A 40 11.43 17.57 -22.80
CA PRO A 40 11.12 17.14 -21.44
C PRO A 40 10.63 15.68 -21.48
N PRO A 41 11.01 14.85 -20.49
CA PRO A 41 10.60 13.45 -20.48
C PRO A 41 9.06 13.36 -20.53
N PRO A 42 8.49 12.42 -21.31
CA PRO A 42 7.06 12.23 -21.36
C PRO A 42 6.52 12.05 -19.93
N PRO A 43 5.38 12.66 -19.57
CA PRO A 43 4.80 12.52 -18.23
C PRO A 43 4.60 11.03 -17.98
N GLY A 44 5.35 10.48 -17.03
CA GLY A 44 5.28 9.06 -16.70
C GLY A 44 3.81 8.69 -16.48
N GLU A 45 3.35 7.69 -17.23
CA GLU A 45 2.08 7.03 -16.97
C GLU A 45 2.08 6.65 -15.49
N ARG A 46 1.31 7.38 -14.69
CA ARG A 46 1.05 7.00 -13.31
C ARG A 46 0.26 5.72 -13.39
N ARG A 47 0.98 4.59 -13.38
CA ARG A 47 0.41 3.28 -13.06
C ARG A 47 -0.51 3.49 -11.87
N PRO A 48 -1.73 2.91 -11.86
CA PRO A 48 -2.60 2.96 -10.70
C PRO A 48 -1.74 2.63 -9.49
N GLY A 49 -1.61 3.60 -8.58
CA GLY A 49 -0.89 3.36 -7.34
C GLY A 49 -1.48 2.12 -6.69
N PRO A 50 -0.66 1.29 -6.01
CA PRO A 50 -1.19 0.12 -5.33
C PRO A 50 -2.41 0.55 -4.50
N PRO A 51 -3.49 -0.25 -4.47
CA PRO A 51 -4.73 0.12 -3.79
C PRO A 51 -4.38 0.60 -2.37
N PRO A 52 -5.02 1.67 -1.86
CA PRO A 52 -4.73 2.17 -0.54
C PRO A 52 -4.85 1.00 0.41
N ARG A 53 -3.71 0.57 0.97
CA ARG A 53 -3.64 -0.60 1.83
C ARG A 53 -4.64 -0.32 2.95
N GLY A 54 -5.79 -1.00 2.91
CA GLY A 54 -6.80 -0.92 3.96
C GLY A 54 -6.09 -1.04 5.30
N ARG A 55 -6.55 -0.29 6.31
CA ARG A 55 -5.87 0.03 7.59
C ARG A 55 -5.07 -1.15 8.17
N ASN A 56 -3.90 -1.41 7.59
CA ASN A 56 -3.19 -2.65 7.87
C ASN A 56 -2.58 -2.46 9.25
N PRO A 57 -2.80 -3.38 10.21
CA PRO A 57 -2.22 -3.25 11.55
C PRO A 57 -0.69 -3.05 11.49
N HIS A 58 -0.02 -3.61 10.48
CA HIS A 58 1.39 -3.35 10.23
C HIS A 58 1.66 -1.90 9.79
N ALA A 59 0.83 -1.31 8.92
CA ALA A 59 0.98 0.08 8.51
C ALA A 59 0.80 1.06 9.68
N VAL A 60 -0.08 0.74 10.63
CA VAL A 60 -0.26 1.52 11.87
C VAL A 60 0.95 1.42 12.81
N PHE A 61 1.69 0.31 12.77
CA PHE A 61 2.96 0.20 13.49
C PHE A 61 4.05 1.05 12.82
N PHE A 62 4.23 0.91 11.50
CA PHE A 62 5.24 1.67 10.75
C PHE A 62 5.00 3.19 10.81
N SER A 63 3.75 3.64 10.93
CA SER A 63 3.44 5.07 11.07
C SER A 63 3.99 5.69 12.37
N LYS A 64 4.20 4.89 13.42
CA LYS A 64 4.74 5.35 14.72
C LYS A 64 6.27 5.42 14.77
N LEU A 65 6.94 4.80 13.82
CA LEU A 65 8.39 4.79 13.74
C LEU A 65 8.92 6.16 13.34
N THR A 66 10.04 6.56 13.94
CA THR A 66 10.82 7.73 13.56
C THR A 66 11.48 7.54 12.18
N GLN A 67 11.92 8.64 11.56
CA GLN A 67 12.60 8.58 10.26
C GLN A 67 13.92 7.78 10.35
N GLU A 68 14.65 7.90 11.45
CA GLU A 68 15.90 7.18 11.70
C GLU A 68 15.65 5.67 11.80
N GLU A 69 14.66 5.24 12.57
CA GLU A 69 14.31 3.82 12.71
C GLU A 69 13.86 3.20 11.39
N ARG A 70 13.14 3.96 10.55
CA ARG A 70 12.78 3.53 9.19
C ARG A 70 14.02 3.39 8.31
N ALA A 71 14.94 4.35 8.36
CA ALA A 71 16.18 4.29 7.59
C ALA A 71 17.06 3.09 8.00
N GLU A 72 17.10 2.74 9.28
CA GLU A 72 17.80 1.55 9.77
C GLU A 72 17.16 0.24 9.26
N ILE A 73 15.82 0.15 9.30
CA ILE A 73 15.07 -0.98 8.73
C ILE A 73 15.35 -1.10 7.23
N ASP A 74 15.29 0.00 6.50
CA ASP A 74 15.54 0.02 5.06
C ASP A 74 16.99 -0.36 4.73
N LYS A 75 17.95 0.07 5.55
CA LYS A 75 19.37 -0.30 5.40
C LYS A 75 19.55 -1.81 5.56
N LEU A 76 18.97 -2.40 6.61
CA LEU A 76 19.02 -3.84 6.85
C LEU A 76 18.30 -4.64 5.75
N ALA A 77 17.16 -4.15 5.28
CA ALA A 77 16.41 -4.76 4.19
C ALA A 77 17.19 -4.74 2.87
N ARG A 78 17.82 -3.61 2.51
CA ARG A 78 18.67 -3.50 1.31
C ARG A 78 19.92 -4.36 1.39
N ALA A 79 20.47 -4.54 2.58
CA ALA A 79 21.61 -5.42 2.83
C ALA A 79 21.24 -6.92 2.82
N ASN A 80 19.94 -7.27 2.66
CA ASN A 80 19.41 -8.63 2.80
C ASN A 80 19.77 -9.30 4.14
N ASP A 81 20.03 -8.52 5.19
CA ASP A 81 20.29 -9.04 6.52
C ASP A 81 18.97 -9.36 7.24
N HIS A 82 18.43 -10.54 6.94
CA HIS A 82 17.18 -10.99 7.52
C HIS A 82 17.27 -11.23 9.04
N ALA A 83 18.46 -11.56 9.57
CA ALA A 83 18.62 -11.80 11.00
C ALA A 83 18.60 -10.49 11.78
N GLY A 84 19.40 -9.51 11.35
CA GLY A 84 19.41 -8.16 11.90
C GLY A 84 18.06 -7.47 11.75
N LEU A 85 17.40 -7.61 10.59
CA LEU A 85 16.06 -7.07 10.37
C LEU A 85 15.04 -7.65 11.36
N ARG A 86 15.03 -8.96 11.57
CA ARG A 86 14.12 -9.60 12.56
C ARG A 86 14.38 -9.11 13.98
N GLN A 87 15.64 -8.98 14.36
CA GLN A 87 16.01 -8.49 15.68
C GLN A 87 15.56 -7.04 15.87
N LYS A 88 15.88 -6.16 14.92
CA LYS A 88 15.51 -4.75 14.99
C LYS A 88 14.01 -4.54 15.00
N MET A 89 13.27 -5.30 14.18
CA MET A 89 11.81 -5.28 14.20
C MET A 89 11.26 -5.72 15.55
N ARG A 90 11.82 -6.77 16.18
CA ARG A 90 11.41 -7.22 17.51
C ARG A 90 11.63 -6.14 18.57
N GLU A 91 12.78 -5.47 18.56
CA GLU A 91 13.10 -4.37 19.48
C GLU A 91 12.09 -3.22 19.33
N LEU A 92 11.79 -2.82 18.08
CA LEU A 92 10.83 -1.76 17.81
C LEU A 92 9.40 -2.16 18.19
N PHE A 93 9.01 -3.43 17.99
CA PHE A 93 7.73 -3.94 18.46
C PHE A 93 7.59 -3.89 19.98
N LEU A 94 8.67 -4.15 20.73
CA LEU A 94 8.69 -4.02 22.18
C LEU A 94 8.62 -2.55 22.62
N LYS A 95 9.35 -1.66 21.92
CA LYS A 95 9.36 -0.21 22.19
C LYS A 95 7.96 0.41 22.03
N TYR A 96 7.32 0.15 20.90
CA TYR A 96 6.01 0.70 20.53
C TYR A 96 4.84 -0.21 20.94
N ARG A 97 5.07 -1.16 21.84
CA ARG A 97 4.04 -2.07 22.33
C ARG A 97 2.91 -1.28 23.00
N PRO A 98 1.63 -1.58 22.71
CA PRO A 98 0.51 -0.89 23.31
C PRO A 98 0.54 -1.02 24.86
N PRO A 99 0.15 0.04 25.60
CA PRO A 99 0.22 0.05 27.06
C PRO A 99 -0.60 -1.07 27.70
N GLU A 100 -1.71 -1.47 27.07
CA GLU A 100 -2.54 -2.58 27.52
C GLU A 100 -1.79 -3.91 27.49
N ALA A 101 -0.90 -4.09 26.52
CA ALA A 101 -0.09 -5.29 26.41
C ALA A 101 1.11 -5.29 27.35
N LYS A 102 1.60 -4.13 27.78
CA LYS A 102 2.57 -4.00 28.87
C LYS A 102 1.91 -4.34 30.22
N LYS A 103 0.71 -3.80 30.47
CA LYS A 103 -0.06 -4.06 31.69
C LYS A 103 -0.37 -5.55 31.91
N VAL A 104 -0.68 -6.29 30.84
CA VAL A 104 -0.90 -7.75 30.95
C VAL A 104 0.38 -8.49 31.33
N ASP A 105 1.53 -8.12 30.75
CA ASP A 105 2.81 -8.73 31.13
C ASP A 105 3.16 -8.43 32.60
N GLU A 106 3.00 -7.18 33.04
CA GLU A 106 3.22 -6.78 34.43
C GLU A 106 2.30 -7.54 35.41
N LEU A 107 1.02 -7.70 35.07
CA LEU A 107 0.09 -8.49 35.87
C LEU A 107 0.45 -9.98 35.89
N SER A 108 0.99 -10.51 34.78
CA SER A 108 1.47 -11.88 34.72
C SER A 108 2.69 -12.09 35.63
N GLU A 109 3.62 -11.15 35.65
CA GLU A 109 4.79 -11.18 36.54
C GLU A 109 4.38 -11.07 38.00
N LYS A 110 3.42 -10.18 38.32
CA LYS A 110 2.83 -10.07 39.67
C LYS A 110 2.16 -11.37 40.12
N TYR A 111 1.46 -12.05 39.21
CA TYR A 111 0.83 -13.35 39.52
C TYR A 111 1.87 -14.43 39.83
N LEU A 112 2.98 -14.45 39.09
CA LEU A 112 4.07 -15.41 39.30
C LEU A 112 4.88 -15.11 40.57
N ALA A 113 5.00 -13.84 40.94
CA ALA A 113 5.69 -13.40 42.16
C ALA A 113 4.83 -13.55 43.44
N ALA A 114 3.50 -13.61 43.30
CA ALA A 114 2.57 -13.73 44.42
C ALA A 114 2.79 -15.05 45.20
N ARG A 115 2.85 -14.94 46.53
CA ARG A 115 3.16 -16.08 47.41
C ARG A 115 1.93 -16.72 48.03
N THR A 116 0.82 -15.99 48.07
CA THR A 116 -0.44 -16.46 48.68
C THR A 116 -1.53 -16.68 47.63
N ASP A 117 -2.46 -17.59 47.92
CA ASP A 117 -3.56 -17.90 47.00
C ASP A 117 -4.57 -16.75 46.88
N ALA A 118 -4.72 -15.94 47.94
CA ALA A 118 -5.55 -14.74 47.93
C ALA A 118 -4.98 -13.65 47.00
N GLU A 119 -3.66 -13.41 47.03
CA GLU A 119 -2.99 -12.49 46.10
C GLU A 119 -3.10 -13.00 44.66
N LYS A 120 -2.89 -14.30 44.43
CA LYS A 120 -3.05 -14.92 43.11
C LYS A 120 -4.47 -14.75 42.57
N ALA A 121 -5.50 -14.94 43.41
CA ALA A 121 -6.89 -14.76 43.00
C ALA A 121 -7.20 -13.30 42.62
N ALA A 122 -6.71 -12.34 43.39
CA ALA A 122 -6.89 -10.91 43.09
C ALA A 122 -6.21 -10.53 41.77
N VAL A 123 -4.94 -10.92 41.58
CA VAL A 123 -4.21 -10.62 40.33
C VAL A 123 -4.85 -11.34 39.13
N LYS A 124 -5.36 -12.56 39.31
CA LYS A 124 -6.07 -13.28 38.24
C LYS A 124 -7.33 -12.53 37.78
N ALA A 125 -8.10 -11.98 38.70
CA ALA A 125 -9.29 -11.18 38.35
C ALA A 125 -8.92 -9.90 37.59
N GLU A 126 -7.81 -9.24 37.95
CA GLU A 126 -7.30 -8.07 37.20
C GLU A 126 -6.77 -8.46 35.82
N LEU A 127 -6.07 -9.59 35.72
CA LEU A 127 -5.58 -10.14 34.46
C LEU A 127 -6.73 -10.44 33.50
N GLU A 128 -7.80 -11.08 33.99
CA GLU A 128 -9.00 -11.36 33.19
C GLU A 128 -9.65 -10.09 32.64
N LYS A 129 -9.77 -9.04 33.47
CA LYS A 129 -10.27 -7.73 33.01
C LYS A 129 -9.38 -7.12 31.93
N ALA A 130 -8.06 -7.14 32.13
CA ALA A 130 -7.10 -6.59 31.18
C ALA A 130 -7.13 -7.34 29.83
N VAL A 131 -7.25 -8.67 29.86
CA VAL A 131 -7.36 -9.51 28.66
C VAL A 131 -8.68 -9.28 27.94
N ARG A 132 -9.80 -9.12 28.65
CA ARG A 132 -11.10 -8.80 28.03
C ARG A 132 -11.04 -7.49 27.24
N ILE A 133 -10.42 -6.45 27.80
CA ILE A 133 -10.25 -5.16 27.11
C ILE A 133 -9.42 -5.33 25.82
N GLN A 134 -8.34 -6.12 25.85
CA GLN A 134 -7.56 -6.39 24.64
C GLN A 134 -8.38 -7.13 23.57
N PHE A 135 -9.21 -8.08 24.00
CA PHE A 135 -10.07 -8.85 23.12
C PHE A 135 -11.14 -7.96 22.47
N GLU A 136 -11.82 -7.11 23.26
CA GLU A 136 -12.81 -6.15 22.77
C GLU A 136 -12.22 -5.19 21.74
N LYS A 137 -11.07 -4.59 22.03
CA LYS A 137 -10.37 -3.72 21.06
C LYS A 137 -10.02 -4.44 19.76
N ARG A 138 -9.66 -5.72 19.82
CA ARG A 138 -9.37 -6.53 18.64
C ARG A 138 -10.63 -6.81 17.83
N LEU A 139 -11.75 -7.07 18.50
CA LEU A 139 -13.05 -7.24 17.84
C LEU A 139 -13.51 -5.94 17.18
N GLU A 140 -13.41 -4.80 17.86
CA GLU A 140 -13.72 -3.48 17.31
C GLU A 140 -12.87 -3.15 16.10
N PHE A 141 -11.56 -3.40 16.18
CA PHE A 141 -10.67 -3.23 15.03
C PHE A 141 -11.08 -4.10 13.85
N THR A 142 -11.44 -5.36 14.11
CA THR A 142 -11.90 -6.29 13.07
C THR A 142 -13.20 -5.81 12.44
N ARG A 143 -14.17 -5.40 13.26
CA ARG A 143 -15.45 -4.84 12.80
C ARG A 143 -15.26 -3.62 11.92
N ASN A 144 -14.40 -2.68 12.34
CA ASN A 144 -14.10 -1.48 11.57
C ASN A 144 -13.41 -1.79 10.24
N ASN A 145 -12.51 -2.78 10.22
CA ASN A 145 -11.87 -3.22 8.98
C ASN A 145 -12.83 -3.91 8.03
N ILE A 146 -13.77 -4.71 8.55
CA ILE A 146 -14.83 -5.32 7.73
C ILE A 146 -15.63 -4.21 7.06
N ALA A 147 -16.13 -3.25 7.83
CA ALA A 147 -16.91 -2.13 7.29
C ALA A 147 -16.14 -1.32 6.22
N ALA A 148 -14.86 -1.00 6.49
CA ALA A 148 -14.03 -0.29 5.52
C ALA A 148 -13.79 -1.11 4.24
N THR A 149 -13.65 -2.42 4.35
CA THR A 149 -13.46 -3.32 3.21
C THR A 149 -14.74 -3.46 2.40
N GLU A 150 -15.90 -3.53 3.06
CA GLU A 150 -17.21 -3.54 2.41
C GLU A 150 -17.46 -2.25 1.62
N GLU A 151 -17.08 -1.11 2.17
CA GLU A 151 -17.17 0.18 1.46
C GLU A 151 -16.26 0.21 0.23
N GLN A 152 -15.01 -0.27 0.36
CA GLN A 152 -14.10 -0.39 -0.79
C GLN A 152 -14.66 -1.32 -1.87
N LEU A 153 -15.27 -2.44 -1.47
CA LEU A 153 -15.90 -3.39 -2.37
C LEU A 153 -17.08 -2.76 -3.11
N ALA A 154 -17.92 -1.98 -2.42
CA ALA A 154 -19.03 -1.25 -3.04
C ALA A 154 -18.53 -0.24 -4.09
N ARG A 155 -17.47 0.52 -3.78
CA ARG A 155 -16.84 1.45 -4.74
C ARG A 155 -16.28 0.72 -5.95
N ALA A 156 -15.55 -0.38 -5.74
CA ALA A 156 -15.00 -1.19 -6.82
C ALA A 156 -16.08 -1.78 -7.72
N LYS A 157 -17.24 -2.17 -7.17
CA LYS A 157 -18.40 -2.61 -7.96
C LYS A 157 -18.93 -1.50 -8.86
N ASN A 158 -19.09 -0.28 -8.32
CA ASN A 158 -19.56 0.87 -9.10
C ASN A 158 -18.59 1.22 -10.23
N ASP A 159 -17.29 1.18 -9.97
CA ASP A 159 -16.27 1.45 -11.01
C ASP A 159 -16.29 0.37 -12.10
N LEU A 160 -16.49 -0.89 -11.74
CA LEU A 160 -16.66 -1.98 -12.69
C LEU A 160 -17.90 -1.78 -13.57
N GLU A 161 -19.02 -1.37 -13.01
CA GLU A 161 -20.24 -1.05 -13.77
C GLU A 161 -20.04 0.12 -14.75
N ARG A 162 -19.32 1.17 -14.33
CA ARG A 162 -18.93 2.28 -15.22
C ARG A 162 -18.05 1.80 -16.38
N LEU A 163 -17.10 0.91 -16.12
CA LEU A 163 -16.25 0.33 -17.17
C LEU A 163 -17.06 -0.52 -18.14
N LYS A 164 -18.02 -1.31 -17.65
CA LYS A 164 -18.92 -2.10 -18.49
C LYS A 164 -19.79 -1.21 -19.39
N THR A 165 -20.37 -0.15 -18.84
CA THR A 165 -21.19 0.79 -19.62
C THR A 165 -20.36 1.54 -20.65
N PHE A 166 -19.16 2.01 -20.28
CA PHE A 166 -18.21 2.60 -21.21
C PHE A 166 -17.87 1.65 -22.36
N TYR A 167 -17.55 0.39 -22.05
CA TYR A 167 -17.25 -0.63 -23.05
C TYR A 167 -18.43 -0.88 -23.99
N GLN A 168 -19.65 -1.02 -23.47
CA GLN A 168 -20.85 -1.21 -24.28
C GLN A 168 -21.14 -0.03 -25.20
N ASN A 169 -20.97 1.21 -24.71
CA ASN A 169 -21.14 2.40 -25.53
C ASN A 169 -20.05 2.47 -26.62
N SER A 170 -18.80 2.19 -26.27
CA SER A 170 -17.70 2.14 -27.23
C SER A 170 -17.91 1.05 -28.29
N LEU A 171 -18.53 -0.08 -27.95
CA LEU A 171 -18.90 -1.11 -28.91
C LEU A 171 -19.99 -0.62 -29.86
N LYS A 172 -21.04 0.03 -29.35
CA LYS A 172 -22.14 0.58 -30.18
C LYS A 172 -21.64 1.66 -31.14
N ASP A 173 -20.73 2.50 -30.67
CA ASP A 173 -20.17 3.60 -31.45
C ASP A 173 -18.93 3.18 -32.26
N SER A 174 -18.50 1.91 -32.15
CA SER A 174 -17.23 1.44 -32.71
C SER A 174 -17.13 1.67 -34.22
N GLU A 175 -18.18 1.33 -34.98
CA GLU A 175 -18.20 1.54 -36.41
C GLU A 175 -18.18 3.02 -36.80
N LYS A 176 -18.83 3.88 -36.02
CA LYS A 176 -18.82 5.33 -36.24
C LYS A 176 -17.42 5.90 -35.98
N ILE A 177 -16.79 5.50 -34.88
CA ILE A 177 -15.41 5.87 -34.53
C ILE A 177 -14.44 5.40 -35.62
N ILE A 178 -14.62 4.17 -36.13
CA ILE A 178 -13.80 3.61 -37.22
C ILE A 178 -14.01 4.43 -38.50
N ARG A 179 -15.26 4.73 -38.88
CA ARG A 179 -15.58 5.54 -40.06
C ARG A 179 -14.96 6.94 -39.99
N GLU A 180 -15.16 7.66 -38.89
CA GLU A 180 -14.56 8.99 -38.67
C GLU A 180 -13.02 8.92 -38.72
N ARG A 181 -12.43 7.85 -38.17
CA ARG A 181 -10.98 7.66 -38.22
C ARG A 181 -10.48 7.40 -39.64
N VAL A 182 -11.20 6.60 -40.43
CA VAL A 182 -10.87 6.34 -41.83
C VAL A 182 -10.99 7.62 -42.66
N GLU A 183 -12.07 8.39 -42.49
CA GLU A 183 -12.26 9.69 -43.15
C GLU A 183 -11.10 10.66 -42.85
N GLN A 184 -10.66 10.73 -41.59
CA GLN A 184 -9.48 11.53 -41.20
C GLN A 184 -8.18 11.03 -41.85
N MET A 185 -8.04 9.72 -42.06
CA MET A 185 -6.84 9.15 -42.70
C MET A 185 -6.81 9.41 -44.21
N CYS A 186 -7.96 9.65 -44.83
CA CYS A 186 -8.07 10.05 -46.23
C CYS A 186 -7.72 11.53 -46.47
N LEU A 187 -7.63 12.37 -45.43
CA LEU A 187 -7.20 13.76 -45.55
C LEU A 187 -5.67 13.90 -45.63
N PRO A 188 -5.13 14.96 -46.27
CA PRO A 188 -3.71 15.31 -46.20
C PRO A 188 -3.23 15.49 -44.76
N LYS A 189 -1.98 15.08 -44.45
CA LYS A 189 -1.46 15.02 -43.07
C LYS A 189 -1.59 16.34 -42.30
N GLU A 190 -1.44 17.50 -42.96
CA GLU A 190 -1.57 18.81 -42.30
C GLU A 190 -3.01 19.13 -41.88
N GLN A 191 -4.01 18.53 -42.52
CA GLN A 191 -5.44 18.78 -42.29
C GLN A 191 -6.08 17.75 -41.36
N ARG A 192 -5.34 16.69 -40.98
CA ARG A 192 -5.84 15.65 -40.08
C ARG A 192 -6.02 16.24 -38.69
N LYS A 193 -7.22 16.07 -38.14
CA LYS A 193 -7.44 16.29 -36.70
C LYS A 193 -6.64 15.25 -35.93
N LYS A 194 -5.96 15.68 -34.86
CA LYS A 194 -5.36 14.72 -33.92
C LYS A 194 -6.48 13.80 -33.44
N PRO A 195 -6.23 12.47 -33.32
CA PRO A 195 -7.19 11.60 -32.67
C PRO A 195 -7.64 12.26 -31.35
N PRO A 196 -8.91 12.16 -30.97
CA PRO A 196 -9.29 12.42 -29.60
C PRO A 196 -8.32 11.60 -28.75
N ARG A 197 -7.46 12.24 -27.95
CA ARG A 197 -6.80 11.53 -26.85
C ARG A 197 -7.95 10.93 -26.07
N GLY A 198 -8.05 9.60 -26.04
CA GLY A 198 -9.24 8.89 -25.57
C GLY A 198 -9.67 9.45 -24.21
N GLY A 199 -10.73 10.25 -24.21
CA GLY A 199 -11.19 11.02 -23.06
C GLY A 199 -10.13 11.97 -22.47
N LYS A 200 -10.57 12.89 -21.61
CA LYS A 200 -9.73 13.18 -20.45
C LYS A 200 -9.45 11.81 -19.79
N PRO A 201 -8.22 11.53 -19.32
CA PRO A 201 -8.03 10.40 -18.42
C PRO A 201 -9.14 10.50 -17.38
N MET A 202 -9.94 9.44 -17.24
CA MET A 202 -11.04 9.41 -16.28
C MET A 202 -10.46 9.92 -14.97
N GLU A 203 -10.90 11.11 -14.54
CA GLU A 203 -10.41 11.65 -13.28
C GLU A 203 -10.80 10.60 -12.22
N PRO A 204 -9.82 10.07 -11.46
CA PRO A 204 -10.15 9.14 -10.39
C PRO A 204 -11.14 9.85 -9.47
N PRO A 205 -12.28 9.21 -9.09
CA PRO A 205 -13.23 9.83 -8.19
C PRO A 205 -12.57 9.94 -6.81
N GLY A 206 -11.99 11.10 -6.51
CA GLY A 206 -11.36 11.36 -5.21
C GLY A 206 -10.13 12.24 -5.27
N GLY A 207 -10.27 13.47 -5.77
CA GLY A 207 -9.49 14.56 -5.20
C GLY A 207 -9.94 14.72 -3.74
N LEU A 208 -9.09 14.32 -2.79
CA LEU A 208 -9.24 14.72 -1.41
C LEU A 208 -9.32 16.27 -1.37
N PRO A 209 -10.25 16.89 -0.63
CA PRO A 209 -10.20 18.32 -0.39
C PRO A 209 -8.98 18.61 0.49
N GLY A 210 -7.83 18.90 -0.13
CA GLY A 210 -6.82 19.74 0.52
C GLY A 210 -7.40 21.15 0.62
N GLY A 211 -7.25 21.91 1.68
CA GLY A 211 -6.53 21.88 2.95
C GLY A 211 -6.89 23.20 3.63
N PRO A 212 -6.55 23.46 4.90
CA PRO A 212 -6.94 24.71 5.56
C PRO A 212 -6.38 25.94 4.79
N PRO A 213 -7.12 27.06 4.75
CA PRO A 213 -6.71 28.26 4.03
C PRO A 213 -5.39 28.79 4.59
N GLN A 214 -4.43 29.06 3.70
CA GLN A 214 -3.22 29.81 4.10
C GLN A 214 -3.60 31.28 4.39
N PRO A 215 -3.03 31.88 5.44
CA PRO A 215 -3.23 33.30 5.74
C PRO A 215 -2.61 34.15 4.63
N SER A 216 -3.39 35.08 4.11
CA SER A 216 -2.96 36.14 3.20
C SER A 216 -1.85 36.97 3.87
N ALA A 217 -0.66 36.96 3.29
CA ALA A 217 0.36 37.95 3.58
C ALA A 217 -0.15 39.32 3.11
N GLY A 218 -0.09 40.30 4.01
CA GLY A 218 -0.50 41.67 3.73
C GLY A 218 0.50 42.41 2.86
N GLU A 219 -0.04 43.41 2.18
CA GLU A 219 0.60 44.69 1.89
C GLU A 219 -0.30 45.80 2.44
#